data_AF-A0ABD0P325-F1
#
_entry.id   AF-A0ABD0P325-F1
#
_cell.length_a   1.000
_cell.length_b   1.000
_cell.length_c   1.000
_cell.angle_alpha   90.00
_cell.angle_beta   90.00
_cell.angle_gamma   90.00
#
_symmetry.space_group_name_H-M   'P 1'
#
loop_
_entity.id
_entity.type
_entity.pdbx_description
1 polymer ?
#
loop_
_entity_poly.entity_id
_entity_poly.type
_entity_poly.pdbx_seq_one_letter_code
_entity_poly.pdbx_strand_id
1 'polypeptide(L)'
;MVGMLDMSVPVVAKLRRLLDSLPRETLPDVLASMIRTSNKEKLQVLDAVDLEERFKKALPLLTRQIEGLKLLQKTRKLRPDDDKRVLAIRKGGVFPGRQFSLDEEAEDEDGDDMAMLEKKVKAAAMPEAALRVCLKELKRYVLVIFRGNHIS
;
A
#
# COMPACT_ATOMS: atom_id res chain seq x y z
N MET A 1 26.02 -5.04 -13.13
CA MET A 1 24.80 -4.41 -12.60
C MET A 1 24.56 -4.68 -11.11
N VAL A 2 24.85 -5.88 -10.58
CA VAL A 2 24.65 -6.22 -9.16
C VAL A 2 25.64 -5.53 -8.18
N GLY A 3 26.64 -4.79 -8.69
CA GLY A 3 27.59 -4.01 -7.88
C GLY A 3 27.04 -2.68 -7.35
N MET A 4 25.81 -2.31 -7.74
CA MET A 4 25.16 -1.05 -7.31
C MET A 4 24.24 -1.23 -6.08
N LEU A 5 24.17 -2.45 -5.54
CA LEU A 5 23.40 -2.74 -4.33
C LEU A 5 24.23 -2.34 -3.10
N ASP A 6 23.63 -1.61 -2.17
CA ASP A 6 24.27 -1.22 -0.92
C ASP A 6 24.47 -2.46 -0.03
N MET A 7 25.71 -2.94 0.01
CA MET A 7 26.11 -4.14 0.74
C MET A 7 26.27 -3.89 2.25
N SER A 8 26.12 -2.65 2.71
CA SER A 8 26.13 -2.34 4.14
C SER A 8 24.91 -2.92 4.86
N VAL A 9 23.81 -3.15 4.14
CA VAL A 9 22.59 -3.76 4.69
C VAL A 9 22.70 -5.29 4.59
N PRO A 10 22.73 -6.04 5.72
CA PRO A 10 22.96 -7.49 5.73
C PRO A 10 21.92 -8.27 4.91
N VAL A 11 20.67 -7.78 4.89
CA VAL A 11 19.57 -8.36 4.12
C VAL A 11 19.80 -8.22 2.62
N VAL A 12 20.27 -7.05 2.17
CA VAL A 12 20.58 -6.79 0.76
C VAL A 12 21.77 -7.64 0.31
N ALA A 13 22.78 -7.79 1.17
CA ALA A 13 23.92 -8.64 0.89
C ALA A 13 23.53 -10.13 0.77
N LYS A 14 22.63 -10.61 1.63
CA LYS A 14 22.10 -11.99 1.56
C LYS A 14 21.25 -12.20 0.30
N LEU A 15 20.37 -11.26 -0.03
CA LEU A 15 19.58 -11.29 -1.27
C LEU A 15 20.48 -11.33 -2.51
N ARG A 16 21.52 -10.48 -2.55
CA ARG A 16 22.50 -10.47 -3.64
C ARG A 16 23.18 -11.82 -3.82
N ARG A 17 23.68 -12.42 -2.74
CA ARG A 17 24.31 -13.75 -2.79
C ARG A 17 23.34 -14.81 -3.32
N LEU A 18 22.06 -14.75 -2.93
CA LEU A 18 21.04 -15.65 -3.46
C LEU A 18 20.83 -15.45 -4.96
N LEU A 19 20.70 -14.19 -5.40
CA LEU A 19 20.56 -13.86 -6.83
C LEU A 19 21.79 -14.29 -7.65
N ASP A 20 23.00 -14.14 -7.11
CA ASP A 20 24.24 -14.55 -7.77
C ASP A 20 24.41 -16.09 -7.81
N SER A 21 23.81 -16.81 -6.85
CA SER A 21 23.85 -18.28 -6.80
C SER A 21 22.79 -18.98 -7.65
N LEU A 22 21.78 -18.24 -8.15
CA LEU A 22 20.69 -18.82 -8.91
C LEU A 22 21.12 -19.13 -10.35
N PRO A 23 20.61 -20.23 -10.95
CA PRO A 23 20.77 -20.48 -12.37
C PRO A 23 20.18 -19.33 -13.18
N ARG A 24 20.87 -18.96 -14.27
CA ARG A 24 20.44 -17.88 -15.18
C ARG A 24 19.04 -18.14 -15.76
N GLU A 25 18.68 -19.42 -15.87
CA GLU A 25 17.41 -19.91 -16.37
C GLU A 25 16.22 -19.59 -15.45
N THR A 26 16.42 -19.74 -14.14
CA THR A 26 15.35 -19.59 -13.13
C THR A 26 15.31 -18.20 -12.52
N LEU A 27 16.35 -17.39 -12.73
CA LEU A 27 16.47 -16.06 -12.18
C LEU A 27 15.29 -15.14 -12.54
N PRO A 28 14.79 -15.09 -13.80
CA PRO A 28 13.61 -14.30 -14.15
C PRO A 28 12.35 -14.71 -13.40
N ASP A 29 12.14 -16.03 -13.24
CA ASP A 29 10.95 -16.58 -12.59
C ASP A 29 10.96 -16.29 -11.09
N VAL A 30 12.13 -16.47 -10.45
CA VAL A 30 12.32 -16.13 -9.04
C VAL A 30 12.13 -14.63 -8.82
N LEU A 31 12.69 -13.77 -9.67
CA LEU A 31 12.46 -12.33 -9.58
C LEU A 31 10.98 -11.98 -9.78
N ALA A 32 10.31 -12.56 -10.78
CA ALA A 32 8.88 -12.36 -11.00
C ALA A 32 8.03 -12.83 -9.81
N SER A 33 8.45 -13.88 -9.11
CA SER A 33 7.77 -14.39 -7.91
C SER A 33 7.88 -13.46 -6.69
N MET A 34 9.01 -12.75 -6.55
CA MET A 34 9.26 -11.79 -5.46
C MET A 34 8.46 -10.49 -5.63
N ILE A 35 8.02 -10.20 -6.85
CA ILE A 35 7.28 -8.99 -7.16
C ILE A 35 5.78 -9.19 -6.95
N ARG A 36 5.11 -8.18 -6.39
CA ARG A 36 3.64 -8.11 -6.35
C ARG A 36 3.08 -7.77 -7.74
N THR A 37 2.84 -8.80 -8.55
CA THR A 37 2.18 -8.71 -9.86
C THR A 37 0.92 -9.58 -9.92
N SER A 38 0.08 -9.35 -10.92
CA SER A 38 -1.10 -10.20 -11.18
C SER A 38 -0.69 -11.59 -11.66
N ASN A 39 -1.52 -12.61 -11.39
CA ASN A 39 -1.24 -13.98 -11.87
C ASN A 39 -1.11 -14.04 -13.40
N LYS A 40 -1.82 -13.17 -14.14
CA LYS A 40 -1.70 -13.07 -15.60
C LYS A 40 -0.29 -12.67 -16.04
N GLU A 41 0.31 -11.69 -15.39
CA GLU A 41 1.68 -11.24 -15.69
C GLU A 41 2.71 -12.33 -15.35
N LYS A 42 2.51 -13.06 -14.25
CA LYS A 42 3.37 -14.20 -13.87
C LYS A 42 3.33 -15.32 -14.92
N LEU A 43 2.13 -15.65 -15.41
CA LEU A 43 1.96 -16.63 -16.48
C LEU A 43 2.63 -16.16 -17.78
N GLN A 44 2.56 -14.88 -18.13
CA GLN A 44 3.22 -14.36 -19.34
C GLN A 44 4.74 -14.50 -19.31
N VAL A 45 5.36 -14.36 -18.14
CA VAL A 45 6.80 -14.60 -17.94
C VAL A 45 7.11 -16.08 -18.10
N LEU A 46 6.33 -16.96 -17.46
CA LEU A 46 6.54 -18.41 -17.52
C LEU A 46 6.33 -19.00 -18.93
N ASP A 47 5.40 -18.42 -19.69
CA ASP A 47 5.04 -18.81 -21.07
C ASP A 47 6.13 -18.44 -22.09
N ALA A 48 7.11 -17.61 -21.71
CA ALA A 48 8.26 -17.33 -22.57
C ALA A 48 9.23 -18.52 -22.57
N VAL A 49 9.41 -19.11 -23.76
CA VAL A 49 10.29 -20.27 -24.00
C VAL A 49 11.76 -19.83 -23.98
N ASP A 50 12.07 -18.71 -24.62
CA ASP A 50 13.43 -18.19 -24.68
C ASP A 50 13.77 -17.34 -23.45
N LEU A 51 14.99 -17.50 -22.95
CA LEU A 51 15.49 -16.76 -21.81
C LEU A 51 15.46 -15.25 -22.02
N GLU A 52 15.85 -14.81 -23.21
CA GLU A 52 15.85 -13.38 -23.56
C GLU A 52 14.44 -12.79 -23.50
N GLU A 53 13.45 -13.52 -24.01
CA GLU A 53 12.05 -13.10 -23.95
C GLU A 53 11.51 -13.07 -22.52
N ARG A 54 11.92 -14.05 -21.70
CA ARG A 54 11.56 -14.09 -20.28
C ARG A 54 12.10 -12.87 -19.53
N PHE A 55 13.35 -12.48 -19.77
CA PHE A 55 13.91 -11.25 -19.22
C PHE A 55 13.20 -9.99 -19.77
N LYS A 56 12.89 -9.93 -21.06
CA LYS A 56 12.13 -8.81 -21.66
C LYS A 56 10.76 -8.62 -20.99
N LYS A 57 10.12 -9.69 -20.51
CA LYS A 57 8.85 -9.61 -19.78
C LYS A 57 9.02 -9.34 -18.27
N ALA A 58 10.07 -9.85 -17.63
CA ALA A 58 10.31 -9.66 -16.19
C ALA A 58 10.86 -8.25 -15.85
N LEU A 59 11.72 -7.69 -16.69
CA LEU A 59 12.32 -6.36 -16.51
C LEU A 59 11.29 -5.22 -16.36
N PRO A 60 10.25 -5.07 -17.22
CA PRO A 60 9.26 -4.00 -17.05
C PRO A 60 8.46 -4.13 -15.75
N LEU A 61 8.24 -5.36 -15.25
CA LEU A 61 7.58 -5.59 -13.97
C LEU A 61 8.43 -5.08 -12.80
N LEU A 62 9.75 -5.27 -12.87
CA LEU A 62 10.70 -4.72 -11.90
C LEU A 62 10.75 -3.18 -11.95
N THR A 63 10.79 -2.61 -13.15
CA THR A 63 10.83 -1.15 -13.35
C THR A 63 9.61 -0.47 -12.73
N ARG A 64 8.39 -0.98 -13.01
CA ARG A 64 7.14 -0.46 -12.43
C ARG A 64 7.18 -0.44 -10.90
N GLN A 65 7.80 -1.44 -10.29
CA GLN A 65 7.86 -1.55 -8.83
C GLN A 65 8.87 -0.58 -8.23
N ILE A 66 10.02 -0.41 -8.87
CA ILE A 66 11.01 0.59 -8.46
C ILE A 66 10.38 1.99 -8.54
N GLU A 67 9.64 2.28 -9.60
CA GLU A 67 8.91 3.55 -9.75
C GLU A 67 7.82 3.72 -8.69
N GLY A 68 7.01 2.69 -8.43
CA GLY A 68 6.01 2.70 -7.37
C GLY A 68 6.62 2.96 -5.99
N LEU A 69 7.74 2.31 -5.66
CA LEU A 69 8.47 2.55 -4.41
C LEU A 69 9.06 3.97 -4.34
N LYS A 70 9.57 4.52 -5.45
CA LYS A 70 10.06 5.91 -5.51
C LYS A 70 8.94 6.92 -5.27
N LEU A 71 7.74 6.69 -5.81
CA LEU A 71 6.57 7.52 -5.54
C LEU A 71 6.19 7.47 -4.05
N LEU A 72 6.13 6.27 -3.46
CA LEU A 72 5.89 6.11 -2.02
C LEU A 72 6.95 6.80 -1.16
N GLN A 73 8.23 6.74 -1.55
CA GLN A 73 9.29 7.45 -0.86
C GLN A 73 9.14 8.97 -0.95
N LYS A 74 8.71 9.51 -2.09
CA LYS A 74 8.43 10.95 -2.24
C LYS A 74 7.29 11.38 -1.33
N THR A 75 6.19 10.62 -1.27
CA THR A 75 5.08 10.89 -0.34
C THR A 75 5.53 10.80 1.12
N ARG A 76 6.38 9.82 1.46
CA ARG A 76 6.93 9.67 2.82
C ARG A 76 7.95 10.76 3.20
N LYS A 77 8.73 11.27 2.23
CA LYS A 77 9.65 12.40 2.42
C LYS A 77 8.95 13.76 2.49
N LEU A 78 7.67 13.86 2.18
CA LEU A 78 6.86 15.05 2.43
C LEU A 78 6.33 15.15 3.87
N ARG A 79 6.30 14.04 4.63
CA ARG A 79 5.86 14.00 6.03
C ARG A 79 6.96 13.91 7.14
N PRO A 80 8.27 14.20 6.95
CA PRO A 80 9.25 14.12 8.03
C PRO A 80 9.71 15.49 8.57
N ASP A 81 8.87 16.54 8.58
CA ASP A 81 9.21 17.81 9.26
C ASP A 81 8.06 18.45 10.08
N ASP A 82 7.02 17.68 10.44
CA ASP A 82 5.95 18.19 11.34
C ASP A 82 6.20 17.88 12.83
N ASP A 83 7.46 17.65 13.23
CA ASP A 83 7.83 17.47 14.65
C ASP A 83 8.27 18.78 15.35
N LYS A 84 8.14 19.95 14.70
CA LYS A 84 8.40 21.25 15.33
C LYS A 84 7.51 22.37 14.78
N ARG A 85 6.22 22.38 15.13
CA ARG A 85 5.45 23.63 15.30
C ARG A 85 4.19 23.38 16.10
N VAL A 86 4.41 23.35 17.40
CA VAL A 86 3.44 23.69 18.42
C VAL A 86 2.77 25.03 18.05
N LEU A 87 1.44 25.02 17.99
CA LEU A 87 0.52 26.16 18.14
C LEU A 87 0.46 27.24 17.03
N ALA A 88 -0.80 27.49 16.65
CA ALA A 88 -1.38 28.65 15.98
C ALA A 88 -1.40 28.64 14.44
N ILE A 89 -2.63 28.72 13.89
CA ILE A 89 -3.14 29.76 12.96
C ILE A 89 -4.52 29.25 12.46
N ARG A 90 -5.63 29.66 13.09
CA ARG A 90 -6.49 30.78 12.68
C ARG A 90 -6.89 30.77 11.20
N LYS A 91 -8.13 30.33 10.96
CA LYS A 91 -9.21 30.99 10.21
C LYS A 91 -8.81 31.82 8.96
N GLY A 92 -9.24 31.36 7.80
CA GLY A 92 -9.66 32.22 6.68
C GLY A 92 -8.67 32.33 5.52
N GLY A 93 -9.06 31.80 4.37
CA GLY A 93 -8.34 31.98 3.11
C GLY A 93 -9.11 31.38 1.93
N VAL A 94 -10.07 32.14 1.41
CA VAL A 94 -10.79 31.86 0.15
C VAL A 94 -9.81 32.00 -1.02
N PHE A 95 -9.69 30.98 -1.87
CA PHE A 95 -9.24 31.16 -3.26
C PHE A 95 -10.10 30.33 -4.23
N PRO A 96 -10.50 30.90 -5.39
CA PRO A 96 -11.55 30.35 -6.22
C PRO A 96 -11.02 29.56 -7.43
N GLY A 97 -11.75 28.50 -7.78
CA GLY A 97 -11.87 28.03 -9.16
C GLY A 97 -10.88 26.97 -9.63
N ARG A 98 -11.33 25.71 -9.69
CA ARG A 98 -11.59 25.01 -10.97
C ARG A 98 -12.35 23.71 -10.70
N GLN A 99 -13.48 23.55 -11.37
CA GLN A 99 -14.29 22.35 -11.34
C GLN A 99 -13.49 21.14 -11.83
N PHE A 100 -13.35 20.13 -10.97
CA PHE A 100 -13.21 18.75 -11.41
C PHE A 100 -14.28 17.95 -10.69
N SER A 101 -15.34 17.64 -11.42
CA SER A 101 -16.36 16.68 -11.03
C SER A 101 -15.73 15.28 -11.08
N LEU A 102 -15.18 14.83 -9.96
CA LEU A 102 -15.17 13.42 -9.64
C LEU A 102 -15.58 13.29 -8.18
N ASP A 103 -16.51 12.37 -7.96
CA ASP A 103 -17.08 11.92 -6.70
C ASP A 103 -16.01 11.22 -5.85
N GLU A 104 -14.92 11.93 -5.52
CA GLU A 104 -14.07 11.61 -4.39
C GLU A 104 -14.72 12.28 -3.19
N GLU A 105 -15.46 11.47 -2.41
CA GLU A 105 -15.63 11.75 -1.00
C GLU A 105 -14.22 11.96 -0.43
N ALA A 106 -13.84 13.24 -0.35
CA ALA A 106 -12.77 13.70 0.50
C ALA A 106 -13.13 13.22 1.90
N GLU A 107 -12.60 12.05 2.28
CA GLU A 107 -12.46 11.66 3.66
C GLU A 107 -11.58 12.74 4.28
N ASP A 108 -12.23 13.75 4.87
CA ASP A 108 -11.66 14.58 5.90
C ASP A 108 -10.93 13.62 6.86
N GLU A 109 -9.60 13.72 6.91
CA GLU A 109 -8.63 12.88 7.65
C GLU A 109 -8.77 13.05 9.19
N ASP A 110 -9.98 13.37 9.68
CA ASP A 110 -10.42 13.47 11.08
C ASP A 110 -11.88 12.99 11.26
N GLY A 111 -12.47 12.33 10.25
CA GLY A 111 -13.78 11.70 10.38
C GLY A 111 -13.69 10.42 11.20
N ASP A 112 -14.43 10.33 12.30
CA ASP A 112 -14.50 9.11 13.12
C ASP A 112 -14.87 7.90 12.24
N ASP A 113 -13.86 7.09 11.86
CA ASP A 113 -13.98 5.91 10.98
C ASP A 113 -15.13 4.99 11.43
N MET A 114 -15.38 4.96 12.74
CA MET A 114 -16.48 4.23 13.34
C MET A 114 -17.85 4.79 12.93
N ALA A 115 -18.02 6.11 12.95
CA ALA A 115 -19.25 6.78 12.54
C ALA A 115 -19.48 6.60 11.03
N MET A 116 -18.41 6.62 10.21
CA MET A 116 -18.50 6.34 8.79
C MET A 116 -18.95 4.89 8.53
N LEU A 117 -18.38 3.93 9.26
CA LEU A 117 -18.74 2.52 9.14
C LEU A 117 -20.18 2.25 9.59
N GLU A 118 -20.65 2.90 10.66
CA GLU A 118 -22.05 2.84 11.10
C GLU A 118 -23.01 3.38 10.02
N LYS A 119 -22.65 4.48 9.35
CA LYS A 119 -23.43 5.06 8.26
C LYS A 119 -23.50 4.13 7.04
N LYS A 120 -22.37 3.55 6.64
CA LYS A 120 -22.29 2.56 5.54
C LYS A 120 -23.12 1.30 5.84
N VAL A 121 -23.09 0.81 7.08
CA VAL A 121 -23.90 -0.34 7.53
C VAL A 121 -25.40 -0.05 7.50
N LYS A 122 -25.83 1.15 7.90
CA LYS A 122 -27.24 1.56 7.80
C LYS A 122 -27.69 1.77 6.35
N ALA A 123 -26.79 2.26 5.49
CA ALA A 123 -27.05 2.45 4.06
C ALA A 123 -27.17 1.13 3.27
N ALA A 124 -26.59 0.03 3.78
CA ALA A 124 -26.60 -1.29 3.12
C ALA A 124 -27.98 -1.98 3.08
N ALA A 125 -29.06 -1.33 3.54
CA ALA A 125 -30.45 -1.81 3.48
C ALA A 125 -30.64 -3.26 3.95
N MET A 126 -29.90 -3.68 4.98
CA MET A 126 -29.98 -5.03 5.53
C MET A 126 -31.28 -5.25 6.33
N PRO A 127 -31.79 -6.49 6.40
CA PRO A 127 -32.90 -6.83 7.28
C PRO A 127 -32.61 -6.44 8.74
N GLU A 128 -33.63 -5.99 9.48
CA GLU A 128 -33.49 -5.43 10.83
C GLU A 128 -32.76 -6.38 11.82
N ALA A 129 -32.96 -7.69 11.68
CA ALA A 129 -32.26 -8.69 12.46
C ALA A 129 -30.74 -8.67 12.23
N ALA A 130 -30.30 -8.56 10.96
CA ALA A 130 -28.89 -8.48 10.60
C ALA A 130 -28.28 -7.14 11.01
N LEU A 131 -28.99 -6.03 10.78
CA LEU A 131 -28.54 -4.69 11.15
C LEU A 131 -28.26 -4.56 12.65
N ARG A 132 -29.16 -5.08 13.51
CA ARG A 132 -28.96 -5.08 14.97
C ARG A 132 -27.72 -5.85 15.40
N VAL A 133 -27.45 -7.00 14.79
CA VAL A 133 -26.26 -7.80 15.09
C VAL A 133 -24.99 -7.07 14.65
N CYS A 134 -24.96 -6.53 13.43
CA CYS A 134 -23.82 -5.77 12.94
C CYS A 134 -23.47 -4.57 13.85
N LEU A 135 -24.46 -3.78 14.25
CA LEU A 135 -24.23 -2.63 15.15
C LEU A 135 -23.75 -3.05 16.54
N LYS A 136 -24.21 -4.21 17.05
CA LYS A 136 -23.77 -4.74 18.34
C LYS A 136 -22.31 -5.19 18.30
N GLU A 137 -21.91 -5.86 17.22
CA GLU A 137 -20.52 -6.31 17.06
C GLU A 137 -19.58 -5.14 16.81
N LEU A 138 -19.97 -4.13 16.01
CA LEU A 138 -19.20 -2.89 15.86
C LEU A 138 -18.88 -2.24 17.21
N LYS A 139 -19.88 -2.11 18.10
CA LYS A 139 -19.67 -1.59 19.46
C LYS A 139 -18.75 -2.48 20.30
N ARG A 140 -18.82 -3.81 20.12
CA ARG A 140 -17.92 -4.76 20.79
C ARG A 140 -16.48 -4.56 20.34
N TYR A 141 -16.22 -4.40 19.04
CA TYR A 141 -14.86 -4.13 18.54
C TYR A 141 -14.26 -2.89 19.19
N VAL A 142 -15.03 -1.80 19.28
CA VAL A 142 -14.59 -0.58 19.98
C VAL A 142 -14.27 -0.88 21.44
N LEU A 143 -15.16 -1.54 22.18
CA LEU A 143 -14.94 -1.85 23.59
C LEU A 143 -13.69 -2.72 23.83
N VAL A 144 -13.44 -3.70 22.96
CA VAL A 144 -12.27 -4.58 23.05
C VAL A 144 -10.98 -3.82 22.78
N ILE A 145 -10.97 -2.94 21.78
CA ILE A 145 -9.79 -2.10 21.46
C ILE A 145 -9.49 -1.13 22.60
N PHE A 146 -10.51 -0.44 23.13
CA PHE A 146 -10.33 0.49 24.26
C PHE A 146 -9.88 -0.22 25.54
N ARG A 147 -10.39 -1.42 25.82
CA ARG A 147 -9.93 -2.22 26.96
C ARG A 147 -8.52 -2.78 26.77
N GLY A 148 -8.14 -3.15 25.56
CA GLY A 148 -6.79 -3.62 25.24
C GLY A 148 -5.71 -2.54 25.41
N ASN A 149 -6.03 -1.29 25.08
CA ASN A 149 -5.10 -0.15 25.21
C ASN A 149 -4.85 0.32 26.65
N HIS A 150 -5.61 -0.16 27.64
CA HIS A 150 -5.46 0.24 29.04
C HIS A 150 -4.62 -0.74 29.88
N ILE A 151 -4.05 -1.78 29.24
CA ILE A 151 -3.26 -2.86 29.87
C ILE A 151 -1.82 -2.88 29.34
N SER A 152 -1.25 -1.71 29.00
CA SER A 152 0.18 -1.57 28.66
C SER A 152 0.76 -0.35 29.35
#